data_AF-E7NBL7-F1
#
_entry.id   AF-E7NBL7-F1
#
_cell.length_a   1.000
_cell.length_b   1.000
_cell.length_c   1.000
_cell.angle_alpha   90.00
_cell.angle_beta   90.00
_cell.angle_gamma   90.00
#
_symmetry.space_group_name_H-M   'P 1'
#
loop_
_entity.id
_entity.type
_entity.pdbx_description
1 polymer ?
#
loop_
_entity_poly.entity_id
_entity_poly.type
_entity_poly.pdbx_seq_one_letter_code
_entity_poly.pdbx_strand_id
1 'polypeptide(L)'
;GGGGGGGPPPAAGAPRPLAAGTAQRIMTGAMLPEGADAVVKVEDTDQDPGPQPVPERVEIHAAVSPGLSVRRAGEDVTAGDPVMASGTRLSAAAISALASVGLGSVLVSPQVRVAVVSTGAELRDAGQALEPGTIPDSNSLLLAGLVAEHGAVCTSVARSGDTAEALAKVLRQAAADADLIVTSGGVSAGAFDPLTMLAQAQQGEAVPVHLDFVKVAMQPGKPQGHGWVLADDGRRVPIICLPGNPVSVLVSFTTIVAPALARLSGQEMADGGTESLPGRPRLTARAAVGWQTPPGRRQHVPVRFTKAPAGSDVGDGAG
;
A
#
# COMPACT_ATOMS: atom_id res chain seq x y z
N GLY A 1 3.58 -38.25 -53.36
CA GLY A 1 2.39 -37.47 -53.75
C GLY A 1 2.05 -36.51 -52.63
N GLY A 2 1.90 -35.22 -52.96
CA GLY A 2 1.14 -34.21 -52.20
C GLY A 2 1.69 -33.77 -50.84
N GLY A 3 2.74 -32.93 -50.83
CA GLY A 3 3.22 -32.24 -49.63
C GLY A 3 2.23 -31.16 -49.17
N GLY A 4 1.67 -31.35 -47.98
CA GLY A 4 0.79 -30.38 -47.33
C GLY A 4 1.58 -29.27 -46.64
N GLY A 5 1.23 -28.03 -46.97
CA GLY A 5 1.88 -26.81 -46.49
C GLY A 5 2.06 -26.74 -44.98
N GLY A 6 3.28 -26.40 -44.58
CA GLY A 6 3.65 -25.94 -43.24
C GLY A 6 3.82 -24.43 -43.26
N GLY A 7 2.71 -23.70 -43.14
CA GLY A 7 2.81 -22.34 -42.62
C GLY A 7 3.36 -22.40 -41.19
N PRO A 8 4.02 -21.33 -40.69
CA PRO A 8 4.46 -21.31 -39.30
C PRO A 8 3.25 -21.60 -38.39
N PRO A 9 3.39 -22.46 -37.36
CA PRO A 9 2.33 -22.57 -36.37
C PRO A 9 2.07 -21.16 -35.82
N PRO A 10 0.80 -20.77 -35.61
CA PRO A 10 0.53 -19.54 -34.88
C PRO A 10 1.21 -19.63 -33.52
N ALA A 11 1.47 -18.49 -32.87
CA ALA A 11 1.88 -18.50 -31.46
C ALA A 11 0.89 -19.29 -30.56
N ALA A 12 -0.34 -19.52 -31.06
CA ALA A 12 -1.36 -20.39 -30.48
C ALA A 12 -1.59 -21.66 -31.32
N GLY A 13 -1.38 -22.83 -30.72
CA GLY A 13 -1.70 -24.14 -31.29
C GLY A 13 -0.61 -25.19 -31.05
N ALA A 14 -0.98 -26.47 -31.03
CA ALA A 14 0.00 -27.56 -30.92
C ALA A 14 0.79 -27.71 -32.25
N PRO A 15 2.14 -27.70 -32.23
CA PRO A 15 2.93 -27.94 -33.42
C PRO A 15 2.83 -29.42 -33.84
N ARG A 16 3.10 -29.69 -35.11
CA ARG A 16 3.32 -31.06 -35.59
C ARG A 16 4.68 -31.58 -35.07
N PRO A 17 4.84 -32.89 -34.81
CA PRO A 17 6.14 -33.46 -34.46
C PRO A 17 7.22 -33.16 -35.50
N LEU A 18 8.44 -32.94 -35.04
CA LEU A 18 9.61 -32.69 -35.87
C LEU A 18 10.16 -34.01 -36.42
N ALA A 19 10.24 -34.13 -37.75
CA ALA A 19 10.81 -35.31 -38.38
C ALA A 19 12.35 -35.28 -38.33
N ALA A 20 12.97 -36.46 -38.27
CA ALA A 20 14.43 -36.57 -38.29
C ALA A 20 15.04 -35.88 -39.54
N GLY A 21 16.08 -35.09 -39.32
CA GLY A 21 16.75 -34.33 -40.39
C GLY A 21 16.00 -33.08 -40.87
N THR A 22 14.93 -32.67 -40.17
CA THR A 22 14.18 -31.45 -40.50
C THR A 22 14.29 -30.41 -39.38
N ALA A 23 14.03 -29.15 -39.72
CA ALA A 23 13.91 -28.04 -38.79
C ALA A 23 12.54 -27.38 -38.96
N GLN A 24 11.99 -26.83 -37.88
CA GLN A 24 10.72 -26.10 -37.91
C GLN A 24 10.93 -24.69 -37.38
N ARG A 25 10.42 -23.69 -38.12
CA ARG A 25 10.40 -22.32 -37.64
C ARG A 25 9.48 -22.22 -36.43
N ILE A 26 9.99 -21.62 -35.37
CA ILE A 26 9.29 -21.40 -34.10
C ILE A 26 9.43 -19.94 -33.68
N MET A 27 8.44 -19.43 -32.96
CA MET A 27 8.47 -18.08 -32.38
C MET A 27 8.68 -18.17 -30.86
N THR A 28 9.25 -17.13 -30.26
CA THR A 28 9.40 -17.04 -28.81
C THR A 28 8.06 -17.25 -28.10
N GLY A 29 8.03 -18.16 -27.13
CA GLY A 29 6.84 -18.50 -26.35
C GLY A 29 5.95 -19.59 -26.96
N ALA A 30 6.24 -20.07 -28.18
CA ALA A 30 5.52 -21.20 -28.76
C ALA A 30 5.95 -22.54 -28.11
N MET A 31 5.02 -23.51 -28.09
CA MET A 31 5.30 -24.85 -27.61
C MET A 31 6.34 -25.55 -28.49
N LEU A 32 7.32 -26.21 -27.86
CA LEU A 32 8.35 -26.95 -28.57
C LEU A 32 7.72 -28.19 -29.28
N PRO A 33 8.04 -28.44 -30.56
CA PRO A 33 7.59 -29.65 -31.26
C PRO A 33 8.09 -30.93 -30.61
N GLU A 34 7.25 -31.97 -30.60
CA GLU A 34 7.71 -33.31 -30.22
C GLU A 34 8.88 -33.74 -31.12
N GLY A 35 9.95 -34.27 -30.52
CA GLY A 35 11.17 -34.64 -31.23
C GLY A 35 12.22 -33.53 -31.36
N ALA A 36 11.89 -32.28 -31.03
CA ALA A 36 12.87 -31.21 -30.91
C ALA A 36 13.41 -31.11 -29.47
N ASP A 37 14.70 -30.80 -29.31
CA ASP A 37 15.37 -30.66 -28.01
C ASP A 37 16.13 -29.33 -27.84
N ALA A 38 16.17 -28.49 -28.87
CA ALA A 38 16.85 -27.19 -28.86
C ALA A 38 16.16 -26.19 -29.82
N VAL A 39 16.36 -24.90 -29.56
CA VAL A 39 15.96 -23.80 -30.44
C VAL A 39 17.19 -22.96 -30.79
N VAL A 40 17.43 -22.75 -32.08
CA VAL A 40 18.51 -21.90 -32.58
C VAL A 40 17.91 -20.55 -32.96
N LYS A 41 18.56 -19.46 -32.55
CA LYS A 41 18.13 -18.10 -32.90
C LYS A 41 18.35 -17.87 -34.39
N VAL A 42 17.49 -17.08 -35.03
CA VAL A 42 17.58 -16.83 -36.48
C VAL A 42 18.93 -16.18 -36.85
N GLU A 43 19.47 -15.35 -35.95
CA GLU A 43 20.76 -14.69 -36.08
C GLU A 43 21.95 -15.68 -36.14
N ASP A 44 21.76 -16.91 -35.67
CA ASP A 44 22.76 -17.99 -35.70
C ASP A 44 22.54 -18.95 -36.90
N THR A 45 21.80 -18.51 -37.92
CA THR A 45 21.50 -19.27 -39.15
C THR A 45 21.83 -18.48 -40.41
N ASP A 46 21.62 -19.09 -41.59
CA ASP A 46 21.69 -18.43 -42.90
C ASP A 46 20.43 -17.62 -43.28
N GLN A 47 19.47 -17.48 -42.36
CA GLN A 47 18.20 -16.80 -42.61
C GLN A 47 18.18 -15.36 -42.06
N ASP A 48 17.54 -14.45 -42.79
CA ASP A 48 17.29 -13.08 -42.31
C ASP A 48 16.16 -13.03 -41.27
N PRO A 49 16.26 -12.17 -40.23
CA PRO A 49 15.18 -11.94 -39.29
C PRO A 49 13.90 -11.40 -39.95
N GLY A 50 12.73 -11.75 -39.38
CA GLY A 50 11.43 -11.23 -39.81
C GLY A 50 10.59 -12.24 -40.62
N PRO A 51 9.49 -11.78 -41.26
CA PRO A 51 8.50 -12.65 -41.90
C PRO A 51 8.97 -13.11 -43.30
N GLN A 52 10.03 -13.92 -43.33
CA GLN A 52 10.51 -14.55 -44.57
C GLN A 52 9.67 -15.79 -44.92
N PRO A 53 9.61 -16.23 -46.19
CA PRO A 53 9.13 -17.57 -46.53
C PRO A 53 9.91 -18.65 -45.77
N VAL A 54 9.29 -19.80 -45.51
CA VAL A 54 10.02 -20.94 -44.94
C VAL A 54 10.90 -21.54 -46.05
N PRO A 55 12.23 -21.58 -45.89
CA PRO A 55 13.11 -22.13 -46.92
C PRO A 55 13.01 -23.66 -46.97
N GLU A 56 13.48 -24.27 -48.05
CA GLU A 56 13.62 -25.73 -48.14
C GLU A 56 14.75 -26.27 -47.27
N ARG A 57 15.77 -25.44 -46.99
CA ARG A 57 16.95 -25.77 -46.17
C ARG A 57 17.34 -24.56 -45.32
N VAL A 58 17.88 -24.84 -44.14
CA VAL A 58 18.51 -23.86 -43.25
C VAL A 58 19.91 -24.36 -42.88
N GLU A 59 20.88 -23.46 -42.80
CA GLU A 59 22.21 -23.73 -42.26
C GLU A 59 22.33 -23.14 -40.86
N ILE A 60 22.87 -23.91 -39.92
CA ILE A 60 23.06 -23.51 -38.53
C ILE A 60 24.55 -23.21 -38.33
N HIS A 61 24.87 -21.98 -37.95
CA HIS A 61 26.24 -21.49 -37.81
C HIS A 61 26.79 -21.59 -36.38
N ALA A 62 25.95 -21.99 -35.42
CA ALA A 62 26.32 -22.14 -34.01
C ALA A 62 26.31 -23.61 -33.55
N ALA A 63 27.16 -23.94 -32.57
CA ALA A 63 27.08 -25.23 -31.89
C ALA A 63 25.79 -25.32 -31.06
N VAL A 64 25.06 -26.43 -31.19
CA VAL A 64 23.77 -26.65 -30.51
C VAL A 64 23.93 -27.73 -29.46
N SER A 65 23.48 -27.43 -28.24
CA SER A 65 23.37 -28.41 -27.15
C SER A 65 21.90 -28.66 -26.81
N PRO A 66 21.55 -29.86 -26.31
CA PRO A 66 20.20 -30.13 -25.82
C PRO A 66 19.78 -29.13 -24.74
N GLY A 67 18.59 -28.56 -24.89
CA GLY A 67 18.00 -27.54 -24.02
C GLY A 67 18.36 -26.09 -24.38
N LEU A 68 19.15 -25.85 -25.43
CA LEU A 68 19.48 -24.49 -25.86
C LEU A 68 18.20 -23.70 -26.18
N SER A 69 18.00 -22.58 -25.48
CA SER A 69 16.84 -21.68 -25.62
C SER A 69 15.48 -22.37 -25.45
N VAL A 70 15.43 -23.50 -24.74
CA VAL A 70 14.19 -24.19 -24.38
C VAL A 70 13.85 -23.88 -22.92
N ARG A 71 12.62 -23.42 -22.70
CA ARG A 71 12.04 -23.29 -21.36
C ARG A 71 11.28 -24.56 -21.00
N ARG A 72 11.57 -25.16 -19.85
CA ARG A 72 10.90 -26.39 -19.39
C ARG A 72 9.60 -26.07 -18.68
N ALA A 73 8.63 -26.98 -18.79
CA ALA A 73 7.41 -26.89 -18.00
C ALA A 73 7.76 -26.86 -16.50
N GLY A 74 7.24 -25.86 -15.80
CA GLY A 74 7.46 -25.68 -14.37
C GLY A 74 8.84 -25.13 -13.97
N GLU A 75 9.63 -24.57 -14.91
CA GLU A 75 10.95 -24.03 -14.56
C GLU A 75 10.91 -22.81 -13.62
N ASP A 76 9.85 -21.98 -13.74
CA ASP A 76 9.65 -20.80 -12.90
C ASP A 76 8.79 -21.11 -11.66
N VAL A 77 7.72 -21.90 -11.84
CA VAL A 77 6.78 -22.29 -10.77
C VAL A 77 6.17 -23.66 -11.11
N THR A 78 6.10 -24.55 -10.13
CA THR A 78 5.46 -25.86 -10.30
C THR A 78 4.04 -25.89 -9.76
N ALA A 79 3.24 -26.84 -10.23
CA ALA A 79 1.88 -27.02 -9.74
C ALA A 79 1.90 -27.36 -8.24
N GLY A 80 1.26 -26.53 -7.43
CA GLY A 80 1.24 -26.66 -5.97
C GLY A 80 2.15 -25.66 -5.24
N ASP A 81 3.05 -24.98 -5.95
CA ASP A 81 3.89 -23.96 -5.33
C ASP A 81 3.08 -22.71 -4.95
N PRO A 82 3.39 -22.08 -3.81
CA PRO A 82 2.80 -20.80 -3.45
C PRO A 82 3.34 -19.69 -4.37
N VAL A 83 2.44 -19.08 -5.16
CA VAL A 83 2.77 -17.93 -6.02
C VAL A 83 2.81 -16.62 -5.22
N MET A 84 2.01 -16.54 -4.15
CA MET A 84 1.86 -15.34 -3.34
C MET A 84 1.46 -15.69 -1.92
N ALA A 85 2.03 -14.98 -0.94
CA ALA A 85 1.61 -15.09 0.45
C ALA A 85 0.33 -14.28 0.72
N SER A 86 -0.49 -14.73 1.65
CA SER A 86 -1.57 -13.91 2.23
C SER A 86 -1.00 -12.61 2.82
N GLY A 87 -1.77 -11.53 2.79
CA GLY A 87 -1.33 -10.20 3.27
C GLY A 87 -0.44 -9.43 2.27
N THR A 88 -0.07 -10.04 1.14
CA THR A 88 0.71 -9.35 0.09
C THR A 88 -0.12 -8.23 -0.56
N ARG A 89 0.40 -7.00 -0.57
CA ARG A 89 -0.22 -5.88 -1.29
C ARG A 89 -0.14 -6.12 -2.80
N LEU A 90 -1.30 -6.08 -3.47
CA LEU A 90 -1.38 -6.26 -4.92
C LEU A 90 -0.80 -5.07 -5.69
N SER A 91 0.47 -5.20 -6.08
CA SER A 91 1.13 -4.34 -7.06
C SER A 91 0.85 -4.80 -8.50
N ALA A 92 1.27 -4.02 -9.50
CA ALA A 92 1.18 -4.44 -10.91
C ALA A 92 1.92 -5.77 -11.16
N ALA A 93 3.09 -5.95 -10.53
CA ALA A 93 3.86 -7.20 -10.63
C ALA A 93 3.14 -8.37 -9.96
N ALA A 94 2.54 -8.14 -8.78
CA ALA A 94 1.74 -9.14 -8.08
C ALA A 94 0.54 -9.60 -8.92
N ILE A 95 -0.19 -8.65 -9.51
CA ILE A 95 -1.33 -8.94 -10.40
C ILE A 95 -0.88 -9.75 -11.62
N SER A 96 0.24 -9.36 -12.24
CA SER A 96 0.83 -10.06 -13.39
C SER A 96 1.21 -11.51 -13.05
N ALA A 97 1.83 -11.74 -11.88
CA ALA A 97 2.22 -13.08 -11.44
C ALA A 97 1.01 -14.00 -11.17
N LEU A 98 -0.07 -13.45 -10.60
CA LEU A 98 -1.31 -14.20 -10.41
C LEU A 98 -1.97 -14.55 -11.76
N ALA A 99 -2.00 -13.60 -12.69
CA ALA A 99 -2.54 -13.83 -14.02
C ALA A 99 -1.71 -14.85 -14.82
N SER A 100 -0.38 -14.84 -14.68
CA SER A 100 0.51 -15.76 -15.42
C SER A 100 0.32 -17.23 -15.07
N VAL A 101 -0.22 -17.53 -13.88
CA VAL A 101 -0.59 -18.89 -13.48
C VAL A 101 -2.06 -19.23 -13.78
N GLY A 102 -2.76 -18.36 -14.51
CA GLY A 102 -4.13 -18.59 -14.97
C GLY A 102 -5.23 -18.18 -14.00
N LEU A 103 -4.92 -17.43 -12.92
CA LEU A 103 -5.94 -16.94 -12.00
C LEU A 103 -6.64 -15.70 -12.57
N GLY A 104 -7.95 -15.81 -12.82
CA GLY A 104 -8.80 -14.69 -13.27
C GLY A 104 -9.37 -13.85 -12.13
N SER A 105 -9.34 -14.35 -10.90
CA SER A 105 -9.83 -13.66 -9.69
C SER A 105 -9.15 -14.20 -8.45
N VAL A 106 -8.96 -13.36 -7.43
CA VAL A 106 -8.40 -13.74 -6.13
C VAL A 106 -9.22 -13.13 -5.00
N LEU A 107 -9.24 -13.80 -3.84
CA LEU A 107 -9.82 -13.26 -2.62
C LEU A 107 -8.90 -12.16 -2.07
N VAL A 108 -9.49 -11.02 -1.68
CA VAL A 108 -8.79 -9.88 -1.10
C VAL A 108 -9.52 -9.36 0.13
N SER A 109 -8.78 -8.73 1.04
CA SER A 109 -9.37 -7.96 2.13
C SER A 109 -10.12 -6.75 1.58
N PRO A 110 -11.30 -6.39 2.11
CA PRO A 110 -11.97 -5.14 1.76
C PRO A 110 -11.12 -3.94 2.19
N GLN A 111 -11.29 -2.81 1.49
CA GLN A 111 -10.66 -1.56 1.91
C GLN A 111 -11.25 -1.11 3.25
N VAL A 112 -10.37 -0.69 4.17
CA VAL A 112 -10.78 -0.16 5.47
C VAL A 112 -11.55 1.14 5.26
N ARG A 113 -12.72 1.27 5.88
CA ARG A 113 -13.55 2.47 5.84
C ARG A 113 -13.23 3.37 7.03
N VAL A 114 -12.90 4.63 6.77
CA VAL A 114 -12.50 5.60 7.79
C VAL A 114 -13.41 6.82 7.77
N ALA A 115 -14.01 7.15 8.91
CA ALA A 115 -14.69 8.41 9.10
C ALA A 115 -13.77 9.43 9.77
N VAL A 116 -13.76 10.67 9.26
CA VAL A 116 -12.97 11.77 9.80
C VAL A 116 -13.88 12.77 10.48
N VAL A 117 -13.57 13.13 11.73
CA VAL A 117 -14.35 14.11 12.50
C VAL A 117 -13.44 15.21 13.05
N SER A 118 -13.64 16.44 12.59
CA SER A 118 -12.96 17.61 13.17
C SER A 118 -13.78 18.19 14.33
N THR A 119 -13.10 18.63 15.39
CA THR A 119 -13.74 19.33 16.52
C THR A 119 -13.17 20.75 16.64
N GLY A 120 -14.06 21.74 16.79
CA GLY A 120 -13.69 23.13 17.03
C GLY A 120 -14.66 24.10 16.37
N ALA A 121 -15.32 24.94 17.15
CA ALA A 121 -16.25 25.95 16.64
C ALA A 121 -15.57 27.04 15.77
N GLU A 122 -14.25 27.20 15.85
CA GLU A 122 -13.47 28.11 15.02
C GLU A 122 -13.37 27.65 13.56
N LEU A 123 -13.62 26.36 13.28
CA LEU A 123 -13.37 25.77 11.97
C LEU A 123 -14.41 26.20 10.92
N ARG A 124 -13.94 26.53 9.72
CA ARG A 124 -14.74 26.85 8.53
C ARG A 124 -14.25 26.06 7.33
N ASP A 125 -15.10 25.93 6.31
CA ASP A 125 -14.69 25.23 5.09
C ASP A 125 -13.65 26.04 4.34
N ALA A 126 -12.68 25.34 3.71
CA ALA A 126 -11.67 25.99 2.90
C ALA A 126 -12.33 26.76 1.74
N GLY A 127 -11.91 28.01 1.52
CA GLY A 127 -12.44 28.89 0.48
C GLY A 127 -13.63 29.76 0.90
N GLN A 128 -14.17 29.59 2.10
CA GLN A 128 -15.15 30.53 2.66
C GLN A 128 -14.48 31.79 3.22
N ALA A 129 -15.24 32.89 3.28
CA ALA A 129 -14.80 34.08 4.00
C ALA A 129 -14.66 33.75 5.50
N LEU A 130 -13.56 34.22 6.10
CA LEU A 130 -13.27 33.98 7.52
C LEU A 130 -13.73 35.17 8.34
N GLU A 131 -14.65 34.90 9.26
CA GLU A 131 -14.99 35.84 10.32
C GLU A 131 -13.86 35.90 11.35
N PRO A 132 -13.70 37.02 12.09
CA PRO A 132 -12.73 37.11 13.18
C PRO A 132 -12.83 35.94 14.15
N GLY A 133 -11.69 35.29 14.43
CA GLY A 133 -11.63 34.12 15.32
C GLY A 133 -11.94 32.78 14.65
N THR A 134 -12.10 32.74 13.32
CA THR A 134 -12.28 31.50 12.56
C THR A 134 -11.07 31.16 11.70
N ILE A 135 -10.87 29.87 11.43
CA ILE A 135 -9.78 29.34 10.61
C ILE A 135 -10.29 28.25 9.66
N PRO A 136 -9.65 28.04 8.50
CA PRO A 136 -10.03 26.97 7.59
C PRO A 136 -9.66 25.60 8.18
N ASP A 137 -10.56 24.62 8.03
CA ASP A 137 -10.32 23.23 8.40
C ASP A 137 -9.37 22.57 7.39
N SER A 138 -8.08 22.58 7.71
CA SER A 138 -7.05 21.90 6.93
C SER A 138 -6.81 20.45 7.37
N ASN A 139 -7.17 20.10 8.61
CA ASN A 139 -6.89 18.78 9.17
C ASN A 139 -7.80 17.71 8.60
N SER A 140 -9.09 18.01 8.37
CA SER A 140 -9.99 17.04 7.76
C SER A 140 -9.56 16.66 6.35
N LEU A 141 -9.14 17.64 5.55
CA LEU A 141 -8.59 17.43 4.21
C LEU A 141 -7.28 16.64 4.24
N LEU A 142 -6.37 16.98 5.16
CA LEU A 142 -5.14 16.24 5.38
C LEU A 142 -5.42 14.78 5.72
N LEU A 143 -6.32 14.51 6.66
CA LEU A 143 -6.68 13.16 7.08
C LEU A 143 -7.34 12.36 5.97
N ALA A 144 -8.30 12.95 5.24
CA ALA A 144 -8.94 12.29 4.11
C ALA A 144 -7.93 11.90 3.03
N GLY A 145 -6.98 12.79 2.70
CA GLY A 145 -5.90 12.51 1.77
C GLY A 145 -4.97 11.40 2.27
N LEU A 146 -4.54 11.45 3.53
CA LEU A 146 -3.67 10.44 4.13
C LEU A 146 -4.34 9.06 4.20
N VAL A 147 -5.65 8.99 4.49
CA VAL A 147 -6.45 7.75 4.44
C VAL A 147 -6.38 7.13 3.03
N ALA A 148 -6.61 7.94 1.99
CA ALA A 148 -6.55 7.49 0.60
C ALA A 148 -5.13 7.04 0.20
N GLU A 149 -4.08 7.77 0.60
CA GLU A 149 -2.68 7.37 0.37
C GLU A 149 -2.34 6.01 0.97
N HIS A 150 -3.04 5.59 2.04
CA HIS A 150 -2.84 4.31 2.72
C HIS A 150 -3.80 3.21 2.23
N GLY A 151 -4.50 3.43 1.12
CA GLY A 151 -5.35 2.43 0.46
C GLY A 151 -6.70 2.18 1.16
N ALA A 152 -7.04 3.02 2.14
CA ALA A 152 -8.33 3.04 2.82
C ALA A 152 -9.28 4.04 2.16
N VAL A 153 -10.58 3.94 2.47
CA VAL A 153 -11.62 4.82 1.93
C VAL A 153 -12.10 5.76 3.02
N CYS A 154 -12.04 7.08 2.77
CA CYS A 154 -12.68 8.05 3.64
C CYS A 154 -14.18 8.09 3.35
N THR A 155 -15.01 7.55 4.25
CA THR A 155 -16.46 7.41 4.03
C THR A 155 -17.25 8.67 4.36
N SER A 156 -16.74 9.47 5.30
CA SER A 156 -17.37 10.74 5.67
C SER A 156 -16.35 11.70 6.28
N VAL A 157 -16.54 12.99 6.03
CA VAL A 157 -15.88 14.08 6.75
C VAL A 157 -16.97 14.89 7.45
N ALA A 158 -16.91 14.97 8.77
CA ALA A 158 -17.86 15.70 9.58
C ALA A 158 -17.17 16.68 10.52
N ARG A 159 -17.91 17.70 10.96
CA ARG A 159 -17.49 18.64 12.01
C ARG A 159 -18.44 18.53 13.18
N SER A 160 -17.89 18.44 14.39
CA SER A 160 -18.66 18.56 15.63
C SER A 160 -18.57 19.99 16.19
N GLY A 161 -19.65 20.42 16.83
CA GLY A 161 -19.62 21.59 17.72
C GLY A 161 -18.99 21.25 19.08
N ASP A 162 -19.02 22.22 20.00
CA ASP A 162 -18.24 22.21 21.24
C ASP A 162 -18.93 21.51 22.44
N THR A 163 -20.04 20.80 22.23
CA THR A 163 -20.73 20.08 23.31
C THR A 163 -20.51 18.57 23.23
N ALA A 164 -20.51 17.90 24.38
CA ALA A 164 -20.37 16.45 24.47
C ALA A 164 -21.49 15.73 23.72
N GLU A 165 -22.73 16.23 23.80
CA GLU A 165 -23.91 15.65 23.16
C GLU A 165 -23.84 15.76 21.64
N ALA A 166 -23.41 16.93 21.13
CA ALA A 166 -23.24 17.14 19.70
C ALA A 166 -22.15 16.20 19.14
N LEU A 167 -21.04 16.08 19.86
CA LEU A 167 -19.95 15.19 19.49
C LEU A 167 -20.39 13.72 19.51
N ALA A 168 -21.05 13.26 20.58
CA ALA A 168 -21.55 11.90 20.68
C ALA A 168 -22.48 11.54 19.51
N LYS A 169 -23.36 12.48 19.11
CA LYS A 169 -24.24 12.31 17.96
C LYS A 169 -23.45 12.16 16.65
N VAL A 170 -22.50 13.05 16.39
CA VAL A 170 -21.67 13.01 15.18
C VAL A 170 -20.83 11.72 15.13
N LEU A 171 -20.25 11.31 16.26
CA LEU A 171 -19.46 10.08 16.34
C LEU A 171 -20.31 8.83 16.06
N ARG A 172 -21.53 8.75 16.60
CA ARG A 172 -22.46 7.66 16.29
C ARG A 172 -22.87 7.61 14.82
N GLN A 173 -23.12 8.77 14.21
CA GLN A 173 -23.40 8.84 12.77
C GLN A 173 -22.20 8.39 11.94
N ALA A 174 -21.00 8.81 12.30
CA ALA A 174 -19.75 8.40 11.66
C ALA A 174 -19.50 6.89 11.79
N ALA A 175 -19.93 6.26 12.90
CA ALA A 175 -19.75 4.83 13.14
C ALA A 175 -20.60 3.91 12.23
N ALA A 176 -21.69 4.43 11.63
CA ALA A 176 -22.61 3.63 10.83
C ALA A 176 -21.88 2.92 9.68
N ASP A 177 -21.05 3.65 8.94
CA ASP A 177 -20.37 3.17 7.73
C ASP A 177 -18.84 3.13 7.84
N ALA A 178 -18.30 3.13 9.05
CA ALA A 178 -16.86 3.12 9.29
C ALA A 178 -16.39 1.86 10.04
N ASP A 179 -15.14 1.50 9.75
CA ASP A 179 -14.36 0.49 10.48
C ASP A 179 -13.35 1.16 11.44
N LEU A 180 -13.08 2.47 11.25
CA LEU A 180 -12.28 3.31 12.12
C LEU A 180 -12.78 4.76 12.09
N ILE A 181 -12.83 5.42 13.24
CA ILE A 181 -13.05 6.87 13.32
C ILE A 181 -11.73 7.55 13.69
N VAL A 182 -11.37 8.62 12.98
CA VAL A 182 -10.21 9.46 13.30
C VAL A 182 -10.69 10.88 13.57
N THR A 183 -10.39 11.41 14.75
CA THR A 183 -10.69 12.81 15.07
C THR A 183 -9.47 13.70 14.98
N SER A 184 -9.69 14.99 14.72
CA SER A 184 -8.66 16.02 14.88
C SER A 184 -9.18 17.21 15.67
N GLY A 185 -8.34 17.72 16.56
CA GLY A 185 -8.76 18.71 17.56
C GLY A 185 -9.27 18.04 18.83
N GLY A 186 -9.50 18.83 19.88
CA GLY A 186 -10.13 18.33 21.09
C GLY A 186 -9.35 17.20 21.81
N VAL A 187 -8.02 17.28 21.90
CA VAL A 187 -7.28 16.38 22.83
C VAL A 187 -6.32 17.16 23.72
N SER A 188 -6.59 18.45 23.93
CA SER A 188 -5.74 19.31 24.74
C SER A 188 -6.27 19.40 26.16
N ALA A 189 -5.40 19.74 27.12
CA ALA A 189 -5.77 19.92 28.53
C ALA A 189 -6.60 21.21 28.79
N GLY A 190 -7.32 21.71 27.78
CA GLY A 190 -8.18 22.89 27.90
C GLY A 190 -9.51 22.55 28.57
N ALA A 191 -10.06 23.48 29.36
CA ALA A 191 -11.29 23.28 30.11
C ALA A 191 -12.57 23.10 29.26
N PHE A 192 -12.49 23.35 27.94
CA PHE A 192 -13.62 23.32 27.01
C PHE A 192 -13.39 22.35 25.83
N ASP A 193 -12.69 21.25 26.10
CA ASP A 193 -12.39 20.24 25.10
C ASP A 193 -13.57 19.24 24.99
N PRO A 194 -14.31 19.18 23.86
CA PRO A 194 -15.54 18.39 23.75
C PRO A 194 -15.32 16.88 23.91
N LEU A 195 -14.16 16.37 23.50
CA LEU A 195 -13.79 14.96 23.64
C LEU A 195 -13.47 14.64 25.10
N THR A 196 -12.80 15.54 25.82
CA THR A 196 -12.55 15.39 27.26
C THR A 196 -13.86 15.47 28.05
N MET A 197 -14.72 16.43 27.70
CA MET A 197 -16.07 16.56 28.28
C MET A 197 -16.90 15.30 28.04
N LEU A 198 -16.87 14.75 26.82
CA LEU A 198 -17.58 13.52 26.49
C LEU A 198 -17.08 12.33 27.31
N ALA A 199 -15.76 12.17 27.44
CA ALA A 199 -15.17 11.11 28.27
C ALA A 199 -15.57 11.22 29.75
N GLN A 200 -15.66 12.45 30.28
CA GLN A 200 -16.08 12.70 31.67
C GLN A 200 -17.58 12.48 31.88
N ALA A 201 -18.42 12.84 30.91
CA ALA A 201 -19.87 12.72 30.99
C ALA A 201 -20.37 11.27 30.90
N GLN A 202 -19.55 10.35 30.40
CA GLN A 202 -19.94 8.99 30.04
C GLN A 202 -19.23 7.94 30.95
N GLN A 203 -19.40 8.05 32.27
CA GLN A 203 -18.90 7.05 33.23
C GLN A 203 -20.01 6.03 33.59
N GLY A 204 -19.85 4.77 33.16
CA GLY A 204 -20.79 3.65 33.43
C GLY A 204 -20.64 2.47 32.47
N GLU A 205 -21.38 1.36 32.68
CA GLU A 205 -21.31 0.15 31.84
C GLU A 205 -22.05 0.26 30.48
N ALA A 206 -22.95 1.24 30.32
CA ALA A 206 -23.86 1.35 29.17
C ALA A 206 -23.73 2.68 28.40
N VAL A 207 -22.49 3.06 28.05
CA VAL A 207 -22.21 4.32 27.35
C VAL A 207 -21.92 4.10 25.85
N PRO A 208 -22.52 4.89 24.94
CA PRO A 208 -22.38 4.74 23.50
C PRO A 208 -21.00 5.13 22.96
N VAL A 209 -20.19 5.84 23.77
CA VAL A 209 -18.84 6.26 23.40
C VAL A 209 -17.94 6.09 24.62
N HIS A 210 -16.80 5.43 24.42
CA HIS A 210 -15.76 5.29 25.43
C HIS A 210 -14.47 5.90 24.88
N LEU A 211 -13.82 6.74 25.68
CA LEU A 211 -12.62 7.49 25.30
C LEU A 211 -11.64 7.53 26.48
N ASP A 212 -10.39 7.18 26.20
CA ASP A 212 -9.25 7.33 27.08
C ASP A 212 -8.22 8.26 26.44
N PHE A 213 -7.49 9.01 27.25
CA PHE A 213 -6.44 9.91 26.81
C PHE A 213 -5.09 9.58 27.43
N VAL A 214 -4.06 9.58 26.60
CA VAL A 214 -2.69 9.24 26.98
C VAL A 214 -1.72 10.33 26.54
N LYS A 215 -0.58 10.41 27.23
CA LYS A 215 0.54 11.26 26.84
C LYS A 215 1.62 10.37 26.23
N VAL A 216 1.82 10.49 24.92
CA VAL A 216 2.88 9.80 24.19
C VAL A 216 4.17 10.61 24.29
N ALA A 217 5.28 9.91 24.54
CA ALA A 217 6.62 10.49 24.57
C ALA A 217 7.12 10.87 23.16
N MET A 218 6.39 11.74 22.46
CA MET A 218 6.73 12.24 21.13
C MET A 218 6.54 13.74 21.00
N GLN A 219 7.22 14.33 20.02
CA GLN A 219 7.07 15.73 19.64
C GLN A 219 7.19 15.90 18.12
N PRO A 220 6.24 16.59 17.47
CA PRO A 220 4.96 17.05 18.01
C PRO A 220 3.99 15.88 18.30
N GLY A 221 2.82 16.17 18.88
CA GLY A 221 1.76 15.17 19.11
C GLY A 221 1.73 14.47 20.48
N LYS A 222 2.11 15.16 21.56
CA LYS A 222 2.13 14.58 22.91
C LYS A 222 0.77 13.97 23.36
N PRO A 223 -0.37 14.68 23.35
CA PRO A 223 -1.63 14.08 23.76
C PRO A 223 -2.23 13.25 22.63
N GLN A 224 -2.78 12.09 22.96
CA GLN A 224 -3.51 11.23 22.03
C GLN A 224 -4.74 10.67 22.76
N GLY A 225 -5.83 10.44 22.04
CA GLY A 225 -6.98 9.72 22.57
C GLY A 225 -7.23 8.44 21.80
N HIS A 226 -7.87 7.47 22.45
CA HIS A 226 -8.35 6.25 21.81
C HIS A 226 -9.62 5.73 22.49
N GLY A 227 -10.31 4.81 21.86
CA GLY A 227 -11.45 4.14 22.48
C GLY A 227 -12.35 3.47 21.44
N TRP A 228 -13.65 3.51 21.68
CA TRP A 228 -14.64 2.95 20.76
C TRP A 228 -15.97 3.71 20.79
N VAL A 229 -16.70 3.63 19.68
CA VAL A 229 -18.08 4.10 19.52
C VAL A 229 -18.97 2.91 19.25
N LEU A 230 -20.05 2.76 20.00
CA LEU A 230 -21.06 1.75 19.75
C LEU A 230 -21.95 2.21 18.58
N ALA A 231 -21.82 1.54 17.44
CA ALA A 231 -22.69 1.74 16.30
C ALA A 231 -24.09 1.17 16.58
N ASP A 232 -25.09 1.66 15.85
CA ASP A 232 -26.49 1.25 16.02
C ASP A 232 -26.72 -0.24 15.68
N ASP A 233 -25.82 -0.85 14.91
CA ASP A 233 -25.81 -2.28 14.60
C ASP A 233 -25.10 -3.15 15.67
N GLY A 234 -24.65 -2.55 16.77
CA GLY A 234 -23.99 -3.20 17.90
C GLY A 234 -22.48 -3.36 17.75
N ARG A 235 -21.87 -2.97 16.63
CA ARG A 235 -20.41 -3.00 16.48
C ARG A 235 -19.75 -1.94 17.37
N ARG A 236 -18.60 -2.28 17.93
CA ARG A 236 -17.69 -1.30 18.56
C ARG A 236 -16.68 -0.83 17.51
N VAL A 237 -16.91 0.35 16.97
CA VAL A 237 -16.02 0.98 15.99
C VAL A 237 -14.88 1.66 16.74
N PRO A 238 -13.60 1.29 16.51
CA PRO A 238 -12.48 1.95 17.16
C PRO A 238 -12.40 3.42 16.76
N ILE A 239 -11.94 4.25 17.70
CA ILE A 239 -11.68 5.66 17.48
C ILE A 239 -10.26 6.03 17.91
N ILE A 240 -9.58 6.86 17.12
CA ILE A 240 -8.27 7.45 17.42
C ILE A 240 -8.40 8.96 17.36
N CYS A 241 -8.06 9.65 18.45
CA CYS A 241 -8.23 11.09 18.58
C CYS A 241 -6.89 11.82 18.51
N LEU A 242 -6.72 12.69 17.52
CA LEU A 242 -5.47 13.38 17.23
C LEU A 242 -5.49 14.86 17.68
N PRO A 243 -4.32 15.44 18.01
CA PRO A 243 -4.19 16.88 18.31
C PRO A 243 -4.68 17.79 17.20
N GLY A 244 -5.08 19.03 17.53
CA GLY A 244 -5.55 20.01 16.54
C GLY A 244 -4.47 20.68 15.70
N ASN A 245 -3.19 20.60 16.10
CA ASN A 245 -2.10 21.21 15.34
C ASN A 245 -1.80 20.38 14.07
N PRO A 246 -1.80 20.96 12.85
CA PRO A 246 -1.65 20.20 11.61
C PRO A 246 -0.38 19.34 11.51
N VAL A 247 0.76 19.82 12.02
CA VAL A 247 2.00 19.02 12.03
C VAL A 247 1.87 17.85 13.02
N SER A 248 1.18 18.06 14.14
CA SER A 248 0.89 16.98 15.08
C SER A 248 -0.04 15.94 14.46
N VAL A 249 -1.05 16.34 13.68
CA VAL A 249 -1.95 15.42 12.97
C VAL A 249 -1.15 14.55 12.00
N LEU A 250 -0.30 15.15 11.16
CA LEU A 250 0.52 14.38 10.20
C LEU A 250 1.43 13.36 10.90
N VAL A 251 2.12 13.79 11.96
CA VAL A 251 3.00 12.90 12.74
C VAL A 251 2.19 11.78 13.39
N SER A 252 1.10 12.11 14.07
CA SER A 252 0.27 11.14 14.80
C SER A 252 -0.44 10.16 13.84
N PHE A 253 -0.89 10.64 12.67
CA PHE A 253 -1.39 9.77 11.63
C PHE A 253 -0.31 8.76 11.21
N THR A 254 0.89 9.25 10.91
CA THR A 254 1.99 8.40 10.44
C THR A 254 2.44 7.38 11.50
N THR A 255 2.45 7.75 12.77
CA THR A 255 2.97 6.89 13.86
C THR A 255 1.92 6.00 14.51
N ILE A 256 0.62 6.33 14.40
CA ILE A 256 -0.47 5.64 15.11
C ILE A 256 -1.54 5.14 14.14
N VAL A 257 -2.13 6.04 13.34
CA VAL A 257 -3.27 5.69 12.46
C VAL A 257 -2.83 4.78 11.31
N ALA A 258 -1.73 5.09 10.64
CA ALA A 258 -1.25 4.30 9.50
C ALA A 258 -0.92 2.84 9.88
N PRO A 259 -0.23 2.54 11.00
CA PRO A 259 -0.11 1.17 11.51
C PRO A 259 -1.44 0.51 11.86
N ALA A 260 -2.42 1.26 12.38
CA ALA A 260 -3.75 0.73 12.65
C ALA A 260 -4.49 0.35 11.35
N LEU A 261 -4.39 1.18 10.30
CA LEU A 261 -4.94 0.88 8.97
C LEU A 261 -4.28 -0.36 8.36
N ALA A 262 -2.96 -0.49 8.47
CA ALA A 262 -2.23 -1.66 7.98
C ALA A 262 -2.78 -2.94 8.63
N ARG A 263 -2.92 -2.96 9.96
CA ARG A 263 -3.51 -4.08 10.71
C ARG A 263 -4.96 -4.37 10.30
N LEU A 264 -5.80 -3.34 10.20
CA LEU A 264 -7.20 -3.49 9.77
C LEU A 264 -7.32 -4.02 8.34
N SER A 265 -6.35 -3.71 7.47
CA SER A 265 -6.30 -4.23 6.10
C SER A 265 -5.79 -5.68 5.98
N GLY A 266 -5.42 -6.31 7.11
CA GLY A 266 -4.87 -7.67 7.13
C GLY A 266 -3.40 -7.75 6.70
N GLN A 267 -2.65 -6.65 6.77
CA GLN A 267 -1.20 -6.70 6.62
C GLN A 267 -0.60 -7.25 7.91
N GLU A 268 0.11 -8.38 7.83
CA GLU A 268 0.94 -8.85 8.92
C GLU A 268 2.05 -7.82 9.13
N MET A 269 2.02 -7.13 10.27
CA MET A 269 3.17 -6.38 10.72
C MET A 269 4.10 -7.34 11.42
N ALA A 270 5.33 -7.50 10.93
CA ALA A 270 6.34 -8.27 11.66
C ALA A 270 6.45 -7.74 13.12
N ASP A 271 6.51 -8.67 14.08
CA ASP A 271 6.66 -8.36 15.49
C ASP A 271 7.86 -7.42 15.71
N GLY A 272 7.59 -6.18 16.14
CA GLY A 272 8.64 -5.18 16.41
C GLY A 272 8.34 -3.74 16.00
N GLY A 273 7.25 -3.46 15.29
CA GLY A 273 6.87 -2.07 14.94
C GLY A 273 7.90 -1.34 14.06
N THR A 274 8.78 -2.10 13.41
CA THR A 274 9.92 -1.60 12.64
C THR A 274 9.72 -1.60 11.14
N GLU A 275 8.69 -2.29 10.63
CA GLU A 275 8.41 -2.31 9.20
C GLU A 275 7.96 -0.94 8.69
N SER A 276 8.54 -0.57 7.55
CA SER A 276 8.23 0.66 6.85
C SER A 276 6.80 0.57 6.32
N LEU A 277 6.00 1.62 6.53
CA LEU A 277 4.72 1.73 5.84
C LEU A 277 4.95 1.56 4.33
N PRO A 278 4.06 0.86 3.59
CA PRO A 278 4.24 0.63 2.16
C PRO A 278 4.55 1.95 1.42
N GLY A 279 5.67 1.98 0.68
CA GLY A 279 6.10 3.17 -0.07
C GLY A 279 6.83 4.25 0.75
N ARG A 280 7.07 4.05 2.04
CA ARG A 280 7.83 4.98 2.89
C ARG A 280 9.01 4.27 3.57
N PRO A 281 10.07 3.93 2.82
CA PRO A 281 11.22 3.24 3.38
C PRO A 281 11.85 4.07 4.50
N ARG A 282 12.16 3.42 5.62
CA ARG A 282 13.00 4.01 6.65
C ARG A 282 14.44 4.04 6.15
N LEU A 283 15.00 5.24 6.09
CA LEU A 283 16.38 5.47 5.67
C LEU A 283 17.15 6.04 6.86
N THR A 284 18.35 5.52 7.07
CA THR A 284 19.33 6.16 7.96
C THR A 284 20.17 7.11 7.14
N ALA A 285 20.29 8.36 7.57
CA ALA A 285 21.08 9.37 6.90
C ALA A 285 21.84 10.22 7.91
N ARG A 286 23.00 10.74 7.49
CA ARG A 286 23.78 11.68 8.29
C ARG A 286 23.12 13.07 8.24
N ALA A 287 22.84 13.64 9.39
CA ALA A 287 22.38 15.02 9.49
C ALA A 287 23.48 15.99 9.04
N ALA A 288 23.19 16.82 8.02
CA ALA A 288 24.09 17.89 7.58
C ALA A 288 24.11 19.07 8.56
N VAL A 289 22.99 19.29 9.26
CA VAL A 289 22.83 20.30 10.30
C VAL A 289 22.29 19.59 11.53
N GLY A 290 22.94 19.79 12.68
CA GLY A 290 22.48 19.24 13.96
C GLY A 290 21.27 20.00 14.50
N TRP A 291 20.46 19.33 15.33
CA TRP A 291 19.37 19.94 16.07
C TRP A 291 19.33 19.42 17.50
N GLN A 292 18.71 20.18 18.40
CA GLN A 292 18.50 19.76 19.78
C GLN A 292 17.25 18.89 19.88
N THR A 293 17.39 17.73 20.51
CA THR A 293 16.28 16.84 20.84
C THR A 293 15.99 16.95 22.34
N PRO A 294 14.78 17.36 22.76
CA PRO A 294 14.43 17.38 24.17
C PRO A 294 14.51 15.98 24.79
N PRO A 295 14.98 15.83 26.04
CA PRO A 295 15.09 14.52 26.68
C PRO A 295 13.73 13.87 26.88
N GLY A 296 13.71 12.53 26.88
CA GLY A 296 12.53 11.74 27.23
C GLY A 296 11.40 11.74 26.20
N ARG A 297 11.66 12.15 24.95
CA ARG A 297 10.69 12.08 23.85
C ARG A 297 11.36 11.85 22.50
N ARG A 298 10.66 11.17 21.59
CA ARG A 298 11.06 11.05 20.18
C ARG A 298 10.63 12.31 19.42
N GLN A 299 11.58 12.97 18.77
CA GLN A 299 11.29 14.13 17.95
C GLN A 299 11.09 13.70 16.48
N HIS A 300 9.97 14.09 15.90
CA HIS A 300 9.65 13.96 14.49
C HIS A 300 9.84 15.34 13.86
N VAL A 301 10.87 15.47 13.02
CA VAL A 301 11.21 16.73 12.35
C VAL A 301 11.10 16.57 10.84
N PRO A 302 10.55 17.56 10.13
CA PRO A 302 10.64 17.59 8.68
C PRO A 302 12.10 17.76 8.28
N VAL A 303 12.55 16.97 7.31
CA VAL A 303 13.92 17.03 6.77
C VAL A 303 13.87 17.12 5.25
N ARG A 304 14.92 17.69 4.67
CA ARG A 304 15.17 17.69 3.23
C ARG A 304 16.51 17.02 2.96
N PHE A 305 16.53 16.05 2.06
CA PHE A 305 17.78 15.44 1.60
C PHE A 305 18.57 16.43 0.74
N THR A 306 19.87 16.47 0.97
CA THR A 306 20.85 17.24 0.18
C THR A 306 21.89 16.30 -0.39
N LYS A 307 22.57 16.71 -1.47
CA LYS A 307 23.69 15.94 -2.01
C LYS A 307 24.79 15.83 -0.92
N ALA A 308 25.38 14.65 -0.80
CA ALA A 308 26.49 14.43 0.10
C ALA A 308 27.72 15.28 -0.33
N PRO A 309 28.53 15.79 0.61
CA PRO A 309 29.78 16.48 0.29
C PRO A 309 30.71 15.60 -0.58
N ALA A 310 31.47 16.21 -1.50
CA ALA A 310 32.43 15.47 -2.31
C ALA A 310 33.47 14.75 -1.41
N GLY A 311 33.68 13.45 -1.64
CA GLY A 311 34.59 12.62 -0.83
C GLY A 311 33.94 11.96 0.39
N SER A 312 32.62 12.08 0.57
CA SER A 312 31.86 11.31 1.57
C SER A 312 31.24 10.05 0.95
N ASP A 313 32.08 9.16 0.42
CA ASP A 313 31.64 7.80 0.13
C ASP A 313 31.44 7.08 1.47
N VAL A 314 30.19 6.85 1.84
CA VAL A 314 29.84 5.96 2.94
C VAL A 314 29.96 4.55 2.38
N GLY A 315 31.08 3.88 2.66
CA GLY A 315 31.20 2.45 2.42
C GLY A 315 30.14 1.69 3.21
N ASP A 316 29.62 0.61 2.63
CA ASP A 316 28.79 -0.39 3.31
C ASP A 316 29.54 -0.91 4.55
N GLY A 317 29.26 -0.30 5.69
CA GLY A 317 29.96 -0.56 6.94
C GLY A 317 29.02 -0.27 8.09
N ALA A 318 28.68 -1.33 8.81
CA ALA A 318 27.77 -1.39 9.94
C ALA A 318 27.89 -0.19 10.92
N GLY A 319 26.73 0.32 11.32
CA GLY A 319 26.55 1.32 12.37
C GLY A 319 25.08 1.60 12.62
#